data_AF-A0A7K0A1R6-F1
#
_entry.id   AF-A0A7K0A1R6-F1
#
_cell.length_a   1.000
_cell.length_b   1.000
_cell.length_c   1.000
_cell.angle_alpha   90.00
_cell.angle_beta   90.00
_cell.angle_gamma   90.00
#
_symmetry.space_group_name_H-M   'P 1'
#
loop_
_entity.id
_entity.type
_entity.pdbx_description
1 polymer ?
#
loop_
_entity_poly.entity_id
_entity_poly.type
_entity_poly.pdbx_seq_one_letter_code
_entity_poly.pdbx_strand_id
1 'polypeptide(L)'
;MQAYLLVQGDPSSGSFAGILRNVPGVLTAEDLAGPYSAIVLIRSLSHGPRLEEVLARIRQLPAVTRVLSVPFASCTDERGVEAA
;
A
#
# COMPACT_ATOMS: atom_id res chain seq x y z
N MET A 1 -7.26 0.54 9.56
CA MET A 1 -6.67 1.60 8.73
C MET A 1 -6.42 1.09 7.32
N GLN A 2 -6.59 1.92 6.31
CA GLN A 2 -6.27 1.58 4.90
C GLN A 2 -5.15 2.50 4.41
N ALA A 3 -4.38 2.03 3.43
CA ALA A 3 -3.35 2.83 2.78
C ALA A 3 -3.20 2.38 1.32
N TYR A 4 -2.85 3.34 0.46
CA TYR A 4 -2.39 3.04 -0.88
C TYR A 4 -0.86 3.05 -0.89
N LEU A 5 -0.29 2.05 -1.54
CA LEU A 5 1.14 1.96 -1.77
C LEU A 5 1.39 2.07 -3.27
N LEU A 6 2.26 2.99 -3.66
CA LEU A 6 2.78 3.08 -5.02
C LEU A 6 4.13 2.39 -5.06
N VAL A 7 4.25 1.40 -5.94
CA VAL A 7 5.46 0.59 -6.08
C VAL A 7 6.08 0.91 -7.43
N GLN A 8 7.34 1.29 -7.39
CA GLN A 8 8.18 1.41 -8.57
C GLN A 8 9.22 0.31 -8.52
N GLY A 9 9.31 -0.42 -9.62
CA GLY A 9 10.20 -1.53 -9.78
C GLY A 9 10.73 -1.65 -11.19
N ASP A 10 11.62 -2.60 -11.39
CA ASP A 10 12.25 -2.81 -12.68
C ASP A 10 11.24 -3.36 -13.70
N PRO A 11 11.06 -2.72 -14.87
CA PRO A 11 10.07 -3.15 -15.87
C PRO A 11 10.36 -4.55 -16.45
N SER A 12 11.58 -5.07 -16.30
CA SER A 12 11.94 -6.44 -16.73
C SER A 12 11.38 -7.54 -15.84
N SER A 13 10.90 -7.22 -14.63
CA SER A 13 10.40 -8.19 -13.65
C SER A 13 9.00 -8.75 -13.98
N GLY A 14 8.33 -8.23 -15.01
CA GLY A 14 7.01 -8.69 -15.45
C GLY A 14 5.87 -8.12 -14.60
N SER A 15 4.85 -8.94 -14.31
CA SER A 15 3.66 -8.50 -13.57
C SER A 15 3.95 -8.37 -12.08
N PHE A 16 3.93 -7.14 -11.57
CA PHE A 16 4.10 -6.83 -10.15
C PHE A 16 2.84 -7.16 -9.35
N ALA A 17 1.66 -6.97 -9.94
CA ALA A 17 0.38 -7.25 -9.32
C ALA A 17 0.28 -8.70 -8.83
N GLY A 18 0.76 -9.66 -9.61
CA GLY A 18 0.78 -11.07 -9.22
C GLY A 18 1.64 -11.35 -7.98
N ILE A 19 2.84 -10.76 -7.93
CA ILE A 19 3.77 -10.91 -6.81
C ILE A 19 3.19 -10.24 -5.55
N LEU A 20 2.68 -9.01 -5.70
CA LEU A 20 2.19 -8.20 -4.59
C LEU A 20 0.90 -8.77 -3.97
N ARG A 21 0.04 -9.42 -4.75
CA ARG A 21 -1.17 -10.09 -4.22
C ARG A 21 -0.87 -11.23 -3.24
N ASN A 22 0.33 -11.81 -3.28
CA ASN A 22 0.74 -12.85 -2.33
C ASN A 22 1.20 -12.27 -0.98
N VAL A 23 1.32 -10.95 -0.85
CA VAL A 23 1.75 -10.32 0.41
C VAL A 23 0.55 -10.22 1.37
N PRO A 24 0.65 -10.74 2.60
CA PRO A 24 -0.44 -10.65 3.56
C PRO A 24 -0.73 -9.20 3.94
N GLY A 25 -2.01 -8.82 3.92
CA GLY A 25 -2.46 -7.44 4.15
C GLY A 25 -2.76 -6.65 2.88
N VAL A 26 -2.40 -7.19 1.71
CA VAL A 26 -2.82 -6.66 0.41
C VAL A 26 -4.26 -7.03 0.11
N LEU A 27 -5.08 -6.03 -0.20
CA LEU A 27 -6.45 -6.19 -0.67
C LEU A 27 -6.50 -6.28 -2.19
N THR A 28 -5.83 -5.33 -2.86
CA THR A 28 -5.75 -5.29 -4.31
C THR A 28 -4.35 -4.89 -4.73
N ALA A 29 -3.91 -5.41 -5.88
CA ALA A 29 -2.73 -4.93 -6.56
C ALA A 29 -3.00 -4.91 -8.06
N GLU A 30 -2.58 -3.84 -8.71
CA GLU A 30 -2.78 -3.59 -10.15
C GLU A 30 -1.49 -3.05 -10.76
N ASP A 31 -1.16 -3.54 -11.94
CA ASP A 31 -0.01 -3.07 -12.71
C ASP A 31 -0.38 -1.75 -13.39
N LEU A 32 0.54 -0.79 -13.37
CA LEU A 32 0.36 0.51 -13.96
C LEU A 32 1.26 0.67 -15.18
N ALA A 33 0.72 1.22 -16.26
CA ALA A 33 1.48 1.67 -17.41
C ALA A 33 1.90 3.14 -17.22
N GLY A 34 2.77 3.41 -16.24
CA GLY A 34 3.16 4.76 -15.85
C GLY A 34 4.53 4.82 -15.18
N PRO A 35 4.87 5.94 -14.50
CA PRO A 35 6.14 6.08 -13.79
C PRO A 35 6.27 5.13 -12.57
N TYR A 36 5.14 4.61 -12.12
CA TYR A 36 5.04 3.54 -11.14
C TYR A 36 4.67 2.25 -11.86
N SER A 37 5.22 1.15 -11.38
CA SER A 37 5.02 -0.17 -11.96
C SER A 37 3.73 -0.83 -11.44
N ALA A 38 3.34 -0.52 -10.20
CA ALA A 38 2.10 -1.03 -9.60
C ALA A 38 1.53 -0.12 -8.51
N ILE A 39 0.23 -0.27 -8.29
CA ILE A 39 -0.50 0.28 -7.14
C ILE A 39 -1.04 -0.87 -6.29
N VAL A 40 -0.99 -0.70 -4.98
CA VAL A 40 -1.45 -1.69 -4.00
C VAL A 40 -2.35 -1.01 -2.98
N LEU A 41 -3.54 -1.57 -2.76
CA LEU A 41 -4.36 -1.20 -1.62
C LEU A 41 -4.14 -2.19 -0.50
N ILE A 42 -3.86 -1.67 0.69
CA ILE A 42 -3.67 -2.48 1.88
C ILE A 42 -4.65 -2.08 2.98
N ARG A 43 -5.00 -3.06 3.82
CA ARG A 43 -5.80 -2.83 5.02
C ARG A 43 -5.11 -3.45 6.20
N SER A 44 -4.80 -2.61 7.19
CA SER A 44 -4.33 -3.04 8.50
C SER A 44 -5.50 -3.06 9.48
N LEU A 45 -5.84 -4.25 9.95
CA LEU A 45 -6.83 -4.51 11.00
C LEU A 45 -6.14 -4.58 12.36
N SER A 46 -6.86 -4.39 13.47
CA SER A 46 -6.26 -4.38 14.84
C SER A 46 -5.48 -5.66 15.19
N HIS A 47 -5.85 -6.80 14.59
CA HIS A 47 -5.15 -8.09 14.73
C HIS A 47 -4.44 -8.54 13.43
N GLY A 48 -4.40 -7.68 12.42
CA GLY A 48 -3.74 -7.96 11.13
C GLY A 48 -2.29 -7.48 11.09
N PRO A 49 -1.59 -7.73 9.96
CA PRO A 49 -0.24 -7.22 9.76
C PRO A 49 -0.24 -5.69 9.82
N ARG A 50 0.78 -5.14 10.50
CA ARG A 50 0.97 -3.69 10.59
C ARG A 50 1.42 -3.14 9.25
N LEU A 51 1.09 -1.88 8.97
CA LEU A 51 1.51 -1.17 7.75
C LEU A 51 3.04 -1.30 7.52
N GLU A 52 3.82 -1.09 8.57
CA GLU A 52 5.28 -1.18 8.54
C GLU A 52 5.79 -2.57 8.16
N GLU A 53 5.13 -3.64 8.62
CA GLU A 53 5.51 -5.02 8.29
C GLU A 53 5.23 -5.33 6.83
N VAL A 54 4.09 -4.88 6.31
CA VAL A 54 3.74 -5.02 4.88
C VAL A 54 4.73 -4.23 4.02
N LEU A 55 5.06 -3.00 4.43
CA LEU A 55 6.07 -2.17 3.75
C LEU A 55 7.44 -2.83 3.73
N ALA A 56 7.89 -3.38 4.85
CA ALA A 56 9.17 -4.09 4.93
C ALA A 56 9.21 -5.28 3.96
N ARG A 57 8.14 -6.08 3.90
CA ARG A 57 8.05 -7.22 2.96
C ARG A 57 8.08 -6.78 1.50
N ILE A 58 7.34 -5.73 1.14
CA ILE A 58 7.31 -5.23 -0.24
C ILE A 58 8.69 -4.67 -0.63
N ARG A 59 9.38 -3.97 0.26
CA ARG A 59 10.73 -3.44 0.03
C ARG A 59 11.80 -4.52 -0.13
N GLN A 60 11.58 -5.72 0.41
CA GLN A 60 12.50 -6.86 0.25
C GLN A 60 12.35 -7.59 -1.08
N LEU A 61 11.32 -7.28 -1.87
CA LEU A 61 11.14 -7.88 -3.18
C LEU A 61 12.24 -7.38 -4.13
N PRO A 62 12.98 -8.28 -4.81
CA PRO A 62 14.12 -7.90 -5.66
C PRO A 62 13.72 -7.03 -6.86
N ALA A 63 12.45 -7.08 -7.25
CA ALA A 63 11.89 -6.28 -8.31
C ALA A 63 11.60 -4.82 -7.90
N VAL A 64 11.59 -4.51 -6.60
CA VAL A 64 11.13 -3.22 -6.07
C VAL A 64 12.28 -2.26 -5.80
N THR A 65 12.23 -1.08 -6.42
CA THR A 65 13.25 -0.03 -6.27
C THR A 65 12.80 1.09 -5.34
N ARG A 66 11.49 1.39 -5.34
CA ARG A 66 10.91 2.45 -4.51
C ARG A 66 9.48 2.11 -4.11
N VAL A 67 9.13 2.43 -2.87
CA VAL A 67 7.78 2.28 -2.33
C VAL A 67 7.37 3.58 -1.66
N LEU A 68 6.27 4.17 -2.12
CA LEU A 68 5.63 5.32 -1.47
C LEU A 68 4.36 4.86 -0.77
N SER A 69 4.27 5.14 0.52
CA SER A 69 3.08 4.88 1.33
C SER A 69 2.27 6.15 1.46
N VAL A 70 1.02 6.09 1.03
CA VAL A 70 0.03 7.14 1.25
C VAL A 70 -1.04 6.57 2.19
N PRO A 71 -0.92 6.80 3.52
CA PRO A 71 -1.95 6.39 4.45
C PRO A 71 -3.24 7.12 4.14
N PHE A 72 -4.37 6.41 4.24
CA PHE A 72 -5.66 7.09 4.25
C PHE A 72 -5.77 7.78 5.60
N ALA A 73 -5.54 9.09 5.63
CA ALA A 73 -6.01 9.91 6.73
C ALA A 73 -7.53 9.88 6.64
N SER A 74 -8.17 9.04 7.46
CA SER A 74 -9.54 9.33 7.84
C SER A 74 -9.47 10.73 8.45
N CYS A 75 -10.03 11.72 7.76
CA CYS A 75 -10.38 12.98 8.39
C CYS A 75 -11.34 12.58 9.52
N THR A 76 -10.80 12.46 10.73
CA THR A 76 -11.62 12.39 11.92
C THR A 76 -12.25 13.76 11.99
N ASP A 77 -13.50 13.83 11.56
CA ASP A 77 -14.39 14.97 11.75
C ASP A 77 -14.37 15.34 13.23
N GLU A 78 -13.53 16.30 13.60
CA GLU A 78 -13.65 17.05 14.84
C GLU A 78 -14.87 17.95 14.72
N ARG A 79 -16.07 17.33 14.70
CA ARG A 79 -17.30 18.02 15.06
C ARG A 79 -17.20 18.39 16.54
N GLY A 80 -16.51 19.50 16.80
CA GLY A 80 -16.70 20.30 17.98
C GLY A 80 -18.17 20.69 18.06
N VAL A 81 -18.88 20.01 18.95
CA VAL A 81 -20.15 20.50 19.51
C VAL A 81 -19.80 21.76 20.29
N GLU A 82 -19.85 22.92 19.64
CA GLU A 82 -20.01 24.19 20.34
C GLU A 82 -21.50 24.55 20.27
N ALA A 83 -22.22 24.05 21.27
CA ALA A 83 -23.53 24.55 21.65
C ALA A 83 -23.41 25.00 23.10
N ALA A 84 -23.18 26.30 23.30
CA ALA A 84 -23.41 27.01 24.55
C ALA A 84 -23.63 28.49 24.25
#